data_AF-A0A2V7KP95-F1
#
_entry.id   AF-A0A2V7KP95-F1
#
_cell.length_a   1.000
_cell.length_b   1.000
_cell.length_c   1.000
_cell.angle_alpha   90.00
_cell.angle_beta   90.00
_cell.angle_gamma   90.00
#
_symmetry.space_group_name_H-M   'P 1'
#
loop_
_entity.id
_entity.type
_entity.pdbx_description
1 polymer ?
#
loop_
_entity_poly.entity_id
_entity_poly.type
_entity_poly.pdbx_seq_one_letter_code
_entity_poly.pdbx_strand_id
1 'polypeptide(L)'
;MRASTARLTNSPVRLADLQFPQVSRLIHRTRLAFIHLDNLLAYAKRDRDGRIDGYLAAHLPDECVLLFFRKGEAVNAASLHTAGRHVITITDALKRMRADVERGDLAYCAAPMEQLAWMYTACAGAYQPRGIDVKEPEKFFPVLQQEKVTGVLELISNGRVSYLKFDQGKYLSGHFCDKPDNVPPARYLESLFDPGP
;
A
#
# COMPACT_ATOMS: atom_id res chain seq x y z
N MET A 1 -12.60 1.93 -21.04
CA MET A 1 -12.55 2.46 -19.66
C MET A 1 -11.53 3.58 -19.66
N ARG A 2 -11.92 4.84 -19.40
CA ARG A 2 -10.98 5.95 -19.38
C ARG A 2 -10.05 5.74 -18.18
N ALA A 3 -8.74 5.67 -18.42
CA ALA A 3 -7.78 5.52 -17.34
C ALA A 3 -7.94 6.71 -16.38
N SER A 4 -8.07 6.44 -15.08
CA SER A 4 -8.07 7.48 -14.05
C SER A 4 -6.81 8.34 -14.21
N THR A 5 -6.98 9.66 -14.14
CA THR A 5 -5.89 10.63 -14.15
C THR A 5 -5.54 11.13 -12.76
N ALA A 6 -6.25 10.67 -11.72
CA ALA A 6 -6.02 11.08 -10.34
C ALA A 6 -4.64 10.59 -9.89
N ARG A 7 -3.87 11.49 -9.28
CA ARG A 7 -2.49 11.25 -8.87
C ARG A 7 -2.34 11.36 -7.37
N LEU A 8 -1.38 10.62 -6.84
CA LEU A 8 -0.95 10.78 -5.47
C LEU A 8 -0.42 12.20 -5.27
N THR A 9 -0.75 12.79 -4.12
CA THR A 9 -0.36 14.16 -3.76
C THR A 9 1.14 14.37 -3.96
N ASN A 10 1.51 15.45 -4.67
CA ASN A 10 2.91 15.81 -4.99
C ASN A 10 3.71 14.70 -5.72
N SER A 11 3.06 13.84 -6.51
CA SER A 11 3.71 12.75 -7.22
C SER A 11 3.14 12.57 -8.64
N PRO A 12 3.94 12.11 -9.62
CA PRO A 12 3.42 11.72 -10.94
C PRO A 12 2.63 10.41 -10.92
N VAL A 13 2.71 9.63 -9.83
CA VAL A 13 2.08 8.32 -9.68
C VAL A 13 0.56 8.44 -9.69
N ARG A 14 -0.11 7.68 -10.57
CA ARG A 14 -1.58 7.59 -10.58
C ARG A 14 -2.05 6.73 -9.41
N LEU A 15 -3.16 7.12 -8.79
CA LEU A 15 -3.77 6.35 -7.70
C LEU A 15 -4.15 4.95 -8.16
N ALA A 16 -4.60 4.82 -9.41
CA ALA A 16 -4.93 3.54 -10.04
C ALA A 16 -3.71 2.62 -10.29
N ASP A 17 -2.48 3.13 -10.22
CA ASP A 17 -1.26 2.32 -10.40
C ASP A 17 -0.66 1.83 -9.07
N LEU A 18 -1.23 2.25 -7.94
CA LEU A 18 -0.70 1.91 -6.62
C LEU A 18 -0.77 0.41 -6.37
N GLN A 19 0.38 -0.16 -6.00
CA GLN A 19 0.52 -1.54 -5.56
C GLN A 19 1.27 -1.55 -4.24
N PHE A 20 0.71 -2.23 -3.26
CA PHE A 20 1.28 -2.34 -1.92
C PHE A 20 2.04 -3.66 -1.80
N PRO A 21 2.90 -3.84 -0.78
CA PRO A 21 3.49 -5.15 -0.51
C PRO A 21 2.40 -6.17 -0.16
N GLN A 22 2.68 -7.46 -0.37
CA GLN A 22 1.81 -8.54 0.08
C GLN A 22 2.61 -9.83 0.26
N VAL A 23 2.09 -10.75 1.07
CA VAL A 23 2.60 -12.12 1.14
C VAL A 23 1.98 -12.97 0.04
N SER A 24 0.66 -12.82 -0.16
CA SER A 24 -0.06 -13.50 -1.24
C SER A 24 -1.27 -12.68 -1.69
N ARG A 25 -1.72 -12.93 -2.91
CA ARG A 25 -2.96 -12.36 -3.45
C ARG A 25 -4.06 -13.39 -3.36
N LEU A 26 -5.17 -13.00 -2.78
CA LEU A 26 -6.35 -13.85 -2.57
C LEU A 26 -7.37 -13.58 -3.66
N ILE A 27 -7.54 -12.29 -3.99
CA ILE A 27 -8.29 -11.82 -5.14
C ILE A 27 -7.34 -10.94 -5.95
N HIS A 28 -7.03 -11.39 -7.17
CA HIS A 28 -6.33 -10.57 -8.15
C HIS A 28 -7.15 -9.33 -8.48
N ARG A 29 -6.50 -8.29 -9.01
CA ARG A 29 -7.16 -7.03 -9.38
C ARG A 29 -8.38 -7.30 -10.29
N THR A 30 -9.57 -7.13 -9.72
CA THR A 30 -10.85 -7.54 -10.31
C THR A 30 -11.84 -6.38 -10.23
N ARG A 31 -12.62 -6.15 -11.28
CA ARG A 31 -13.62 -5.08 -11.30
C ARG A 31 -14.61 -5.24 -10.14
N LEU A 32 -14.94 -4.12 -9.49
CA LEU A 32 -15.88 -4.10 -8.37
C LEU A 32 -17.26 -4.66 -8.75
N ALA A 33 -17.70 -4.43 -9.99
CA ALA A 33 -18.93 -5.00 -10.56
C ALA A 33 -19.01 -6.54 -10.50
N PHE A 34 -17.88 -7.25 -10.37
CA PHE A 34 -17.84 -8.71 -10.25
C PHE A 34 -17.64 -9.21 -8.82
N ILE A 35 -17.53 -8.31 -7.84
CA ILE A 35 -17.25 -8.66 -6.45
C ILE A 35 -18.46 -8.35 -5.56
N HIS A 36 -19.00 -9.39 -4.92
CA HIS A 36 -20.02 -9.21 -3.90
C HIS A 36 -19.38 -8.83 -2.56
N LEU A 37 -19.25 -7.53 -2.28
CA LEU A 37 -18.57 -7.02 -1.09
C LEU A 37 -19.07 -7.61 0.23
N ASP A 38 -20.38 -7.78 0.39
CA ASP A 38 -20.94 -8.33 1.65
C ASP A 38 -20.53 -9.79 1.89
N ASN A 39 -20.39 -10.59 0.83
CA ASN A 39 -19.90 -11.96 0.94
C ASN A 39 -18.42 -11.99 1.31
N LEU A 40 -17.61 -11.09 0.75
CA LEU A 40 -16.20 -10.95 1.09
C LEU A 40 -16.03 -10.59 2.56
N LEU A 41 -16.76 -9.57 3.05
CA LEU A 41 -16.69 -9.13 4.45
C LEU A 41 -17.22 -10.18 5.45
N ALA A 42 -18.18 -11.01 5.03
CA ALA A 42 -18.72 -12.07 5.86
C ALA A 42 -17.92 -13.39 5.78
N TYR A 43 -16.92 -13.49 4.90
CA TYR A 43 -16.27 -14.76 4.58
C TYR A 43 -15.65 -15.43 5.80
N ALA A 44 -14.90 -14.69 6.62
CA ALA A 44 -14.25 -15.19 7.83
C ALA A 44 -15.20 -15.73 8.91
N LYS A 45 -16.47 -15.30 8.87
CA LYS A 45 -17.52 -15.79 9.76
C LYS A 45 -18.08 -17.13 9.31
N ARG A 46 -18.04 -17.40 8.00
CA ARG A 46 -18.58 -18.61 7.37
C ARG A 46 -17.52 -19.70 7.22
N ASP A 47 -16.27 -19.30 7.02
CA ASP A 47 -15.16 -20.20 6.69
C ASP A 47 -13.90 -19.83 7.48
N ARG A 48 -13.15 -20.84 7.93
CA ARG A 48 -11.87 -20.66 8.61
C ARG A 48 -10.80 -20.14 7.66
N ASP A 49 -10.87 -20.49 6.39
CA ASP A 49 -9.92 -20.02 5.37
C ASP A 49 -10.02 -18.51 5.14
N GLY A 50 -11.17 -17.91 5.49
CA GLY A 50 -11.36 -16.47 5.47
C GLY A 50 -10.69 -15.73 6.64
N ARG A 51 -10.17 -16.43 7.66
CA ARG A 51 -9.64 -15.82 8.90
C ARG A 51 -8.18 -15.41 8.77
N ILE A 52 -7.92 -14.49 7.86
CA ILE A 52 -6.57 -14.04 7.49
C ILE A 52 -6.36 -12.57 7.81
N ASP A 53 -5.14 -12.20 8.18
CA ASP A 53 -4.74 -10.81 8.24
C ASP A 53 -4.41 -10.31 6.82
N GLY A 54 -4.89 -9.12 6.47
CA GLY A 54 -4.73 -8.62 5.11
C GLY A 54 -5.31 -7.23 4.89
N TYR A 55 -5.29 -6.82 3.63
CA TYR A 55 -5.92 -5.58 3.20
C TYR A 55 -6.61 -5.77 1.86
N LEU A 56 -7.67 -5.01 1.66
CA LEU A 56 -8.30 -4.81 0.36
C LEU A 56 -7.89 -3.41 -0.13
N ALA A 57 -7.37 -3.34 -1.35
CA ALA A 57 -7.10 -2.08 -2.04
C ALA A 57 -8.10 -1.93 -3.20
N ALA A 58 -8.99 -0.96 -3.09
CA ALA A 58 -9.95 -0.61 -4.14
C ALA A 58 -9.47 0.62 -4.88
N HIS A 59 -9.22 0.49 -6.18
CA HIS A 59 -8.82 1.57 -7.05
C HIS A 59 -10.07 2.18 -7.68
N LEU A 60 -10.53 3.28 -7.10
CA LEU A 60 -11.64 4.06 -7.61
C LEU A 60 -11.10 5.12 -8.59
N PRO A 61 -11.98 5.79 -9.35
CA PRO A 61 -11.55 6.78 -10.34
C PRO A 61 -10.77 7.95 -9.75
N ASP A 62 -11.10 8.40 -8.54
CA ASP A 62 -10.48 9.59 -7.94
C ASP A 62 -9.67 9.29 -6.67
N GLU A 63 -9.72 8.05 -6.17
CA GLU A 63 -9.06 7.64 -4.93
C GLU A 63 -8.66 6.16 -4.92
N CYS A 64 -7.72 5.80 -4.05
CA CYS A 64 -7.47 4.42 -3.66
C CYS A 64 -7.95 4.22 -2.22
N VAL A 65 -8.95 3.35 -2.02
CA VAL A 65 -9.51 3.03 -0.71
C VAL A 65 -8.86 1.75 -0.18
N LEU A 66 -8.42 1.78 1.07
CA LEU A 66 -7.87 0.65 1.79
C LEU A 66 -8.83 0.19 2.89
N LEU A 67 -9.13 -1.11 2.94
CA LEU A 67 -9.74 -1.75 4.10
C LEU A 67 -8.71 -2.70 4.73
N PHE A 68 -8.53 -2.62 6.04
CA PHE A 68 -7.59 -3.46 6.79
C PHE A 68 -8.34 -4.53 7.55
N PHE A 69 -7.84 -5.77 7.49
CA PHE A 69 -8.47 -6.95 8.06
C PHE A 69 -7.57 -7.57 9.12
N ARG A 70 -8.17 -7.93 10.26
CA ARG A 70 -7.54 -8.76 11.30
C ARG A 70 -8.36 -10.02 11.46
N LYS A 71 -7.74 -11.19 11.27
CA LYS A 71 -8.41 -12.51 11.26
C LYS A 71 -9.67 -12.51 10.37
N GLY A 72 -9.60 -11.81 9.24
CA GLY A 72 -10.67 -11.71 8.26
C GLY A 72 -11.82 -10.74 8.62
N GLU A 73 -11.71 -10.02 9.74
CA GLU A 73 -12.67 -8.97 10.09
C GLU A 73 -12.09 -7.60 9.73
N ALA A 74 -12.87 -6.77 9.03
CA ALA A 74 -12.48 -5.41 8.72
C ALA A 74 -12.39 -4.59 10.03
N VAL A 75 -11.22 -4.05 10.33
CA VAL A 75 -10.94 -3.32 11.58
C VAL A 75 -10.73 -1.83 11.37
N ASN A 76 -10.16 -1.42 10.23
CA ASN A 76 -9.86 -0.03 9.91
C ASN A 76 -10.02 0.23 8.40
N ALA A 77 -10.11 1.50 8.02
CA ALA A 77 -10.10 1.93 6.64
C ALA A 77 -9.29 3.21 6.43
N ALA A 78 -8.78 3.41 5.22
CA ALA A 78 -8.10 4.64 4.82
C ALA A 78 -8.40 4.95 3.35
N SER A 79 -8.17 6.21 2.95
CA SER A 79 -8.26 6.65 1.57
C SER A 79 -7.00 7.45 1.20
N LEU A 80 -6.52 7.19 -0.01
CA LEU A 80 -5.48 7.97 -0.67
C LEU A 80 -6.14 8.74 -1.81
N HIS A 81 -6.08 10.06 -1.75
CA HIS A 81 -6.67 11.00 -2.70
C HIS A 81 -5.58 11.95 -3.26
N THR A 82 -5.96 12.75 -4.26
CA THR A 82 -5.13 13.84 -4.81
C THR A 82 -4.82 14.96 -3.80
N ALA A 83 -5.58 15.04 -2.71
CA ALA A 83 -5.46 16.08 -1.69
C ALA A 83 -4.68 15.62 -0.46
N GLY A 84 -4.46 14.31 -0.33
CA GLY A 84 -3.76 13.73 0.81
C GLY A 84 -4.21 12.31 1.08
N ARG A 85 -3.86 11.83 2.27
CA ARG A 85 -4.23 10.51 2.76
C ARG A 85 -4.85 10.66 4.13
N HIS A 86 -5.92 9.93 4.38
CA HIS A 86 -6.68 10.06 5.61
C HIS A 86 -7.28 8.73 6.03
N VAL A 87 -7.34 8.49 7.34
CA VAL A 87 -8.17 7.43 7.92
C VAL A 87 -9.65 7.80 7.74
N ILE A 88 -10.45 6.83 7.33
CA ILE A 88 -11.90 6.98 7.18
C ILE A 88 -12.61 5.85 7.91
N THR A 89 -13.93 5.96 8.07
CA THR A 89 -14.70 4.86 8.62
C THR A 89 -14.83 3.72 7.61
N ILE A 90 -14.98 2.49 8.09
CA ILE A 90 -15.28 1.33 7.22
C ILE A 90 -16.57 1.59 6.43
N THR A 91 -17.57 2.19 7.08
CA THR A 91 -18.84 2.57 6.43
C THR A 91 -18.64 3.50 5.25
N ASP A 92 -17.81 4.55 5.40
CA ASP A 92 -17.51 5.49 4.31
C ASP A 92 -16.73 4.82 3.18
N ALA A 93 -15.76 3.97 3.52
CA ALA A 93 -15.01 3.18 2.53
C ALA A 93 -15.96 2.33 1.68
N LEU A 94 -16.86 1.58 2.33
CA LEU A 94 -17.83 0.74 1.64
C LEU A 94 -18.84 1.55 0.82
N LYS A 95 -19.27 2.71 1.33
CA LYS A 95 -20.16 3.63 0.59
C LYS A 95 -19.49 4.12 -0.71
N ARG A 96 -18.23 4.54 -0.63
CA ARG A 96 -17.44 5.00 -1.80
C ARG A 96 -17.24 3.88 -2.82
N MET A 97 -16.87 2.68 -2.37
CA MET A 97 -16.70 1.53 -3.25
C MET A 97 -17.98 1.16 -3.99
N ARG A 98 -19.16 1.23 -3.33
CA ARG A 98 -20.45 0.96 -3.96
C ARG A 98 -20.87 2.05 -4.95
N ALA A 99 -20.55 3.31 -4.66
CA ALA A 99 -20.86 4.44 -5.56
C ALA A 99 -20.14 4.31 -6.92
N ASP A 100 -18.96 3.69 -6.93
CA ASP A 100 -18.11 3.54 -8.11
C ASP A 100 -17.98 2.09 -8.60
N VAL A 101 -18.95 1.23 -8.31
CA VAL A 101 -18.89 -0.22 -8.60
C VAL A 101 -18.62 -0.55 -10.07
N GLU A 102 -19.14 0.24 -11.01
CA GLU A 102 -18.96 0.04 -12.45
C GLU A 102 -17.58 0.49 -12.98
N ARG A 103 -16.90 1.36 -12.23
CA ARG A 103 -15.67 2.04 -12.67
C ARG A 103 -14.44 1.59 -11.90
N GLY A 104 -14.62 1.12 -10.67
CA GLY A 104 -13.54 0.69 -9.81
C GLY A 104 -13.18 -0.77 -9.96
N ASP A 105 -12.00 -1.10 -9.45
CA ASP A 105 -11.53 -2.47 -9.27
C ASP A 105 -10.96 -2.63 -7.85
N LEU A 106 -10.75 -3.86 -7.41
CA LEU A 106 -10.12 -4.16 -6.13
C LEU A 106 -9.16 -5.33 -6.23
N ALA A 107 -8.19 -5.35 -5.33
CA ALA A 107 -7.42 -6.53 -4.98
C ALA A 107 -7.60 -6.84 -3.48
N TYR A 108 -7.57 -8.13 -3.12
CA TYR A 108 -7.54 -8.57 -1.72
C TYR A 108 -6.26 -9.38 -1.49
N CYS A 109 -5.45 -8.93 -0.54
CA CYS A 109 -4.10 -9.44 -0.31
C CYS A 109 -3.91 -9.83 1.16
N ALA A 110 -3.25 -10.96 1.39
CA ALA A 110 -2.77 -11.32 2.71
C ALA A 110 -1.49 -10.54 3.02
N ALA A 111 -1.39 -10.03 4.24
CA ALA A 111 -0.23 -9.29 4.71
C ALA A 111 -0.09 -9.41 6.23
N PRO A 112 1.14 -9.42 6.76
CA PRO A 112 1.36 -9.54 8.20
C PRO A 112 0.89 -8.27 8.92
N MET A 113 0.45 -8.43 10.17
CA MET A 113 -0.04 -7.32 11.00
C MET A 113 0.93 -6.14 11.11
N GLU A 114 2.24 -6.39 11.10
CA GLU A 114 3.26 -5.32 11.10
C GLU A 114 3.13 -4.44 9.84
N GLN A 115 3.02 -5.04 8.66
CA GLN A 115 2.84 -4.31 7.41
C GLN A 115 1.53 -3.53 7.43
N LEU A 116 0.43 -4.15 7.88
CA LEU A 116 -0.87 -3.48 7.97
C LEU A 116 -0.82 -2.25 8.88
N ALA A 117 -0.11 -2.34 10.01
CA ALA A 117 0.08 -1.22 10.92
C ALA A 117 0.86 -0.07 10.25
N TRP A 118 1.89 -0.39 9.44
CA TRP A 118 2.65 0.63 8.72
C TRP A 118 1.82 1.30 7.62
N MET A 119 1.07 0.52 6.85
CA MET A 119 0.14 1.04 5.84
C MET A 119 -0.91 1.97 6.45
N TYR A 120 -1.51 1.57 7.57
CA TYR A 120 -2.47 2.40 8.29
C TYR A 120 -1.83 3.69 8.81
N THR A 121 -0.65 3.59 9.42
CA THR A 121 0.07 4.74 10.00
C THR A 121 0.47 5.75 8.91
N ALA A 122 0.86 5.27 7.73
CA ALA A 122 1.16 6.10 6.56
C ALA A 122 -0.04 6.91 6.04
N CYS A 123 -1.27 6.56 6.45
CA CYS A 123 -2.49 7.30 6.16
C CYS A 123 -3.01 8.11 7.37
N ALA A 124 -2.64 7.74 8.59
CA ALA A 124 -3.12 8.36 9.83
C ALA A 124 -2.24 9.52 10.32
N GLY A 125 -0.94 9.48 10.01
CA GLY A 125 0.06 10.41 10.54
C GLY A 125 0.43 11.54 9.60
N ALA A 126 1.09 12.56 10.17
CA ALA A 126 1.86 13.51 9.39
C ALA A 126 3.13 12.81 8.89
N TYR A 127 3.30 12.73 7.57
CA TYR A 127 4.56 12.23 6.98
C TYR A 127 5.55 13.39 6.86
N GLN A 128 6.82 13.09 7.12
CA GLN A 128 7.91 14.01 6.86
C GLN A 128 8.54 13.63 5.52
N PRO A 129 8.34 14.41 4.44
CA PRO A 129 8.95 14.11 3.16
C PRO A 129 10.48 14.16 3.30
N ARG A 130 11.15 13.19 2.69
CA ARG A 130 12.61 13.17 2.56
C ARG A 130 12.96 13.18 1.08
N GLY A 131 13.89 14.06 0.72
CA GLY A 131 14.50 14.04 -0.60
C GLY A 131 15.42 12.82 -0.72
N ILE A 132 15.30 12.08 -1.82
CA ILE A 132 16.25 11.05 -2.21
C ILE A 132 16.89 11.56 -3.50
N ASP A 133 18.22 11.57 -3.56
CA ASP A 133 18.90 11.81 -4.83
C ASP A 133 18.81 10.55 -5.69
N VAL A 134 17.95 10.58 -6.69
CA VAL A 134 17.74 9.47 -7.63
C VAL A 134 18.97 9.19 -8.49
N LYS A 135 19.95 10.11 -8.56
CA LYS A 135 21.20 9.92 -9.30
C LYS A 135 22.25 9.15 -8.50
N GLU A 136 22.09 9.10 -7.19
CA GLU A 136 23.01 8.42 -6.27
C GLU A 136 22.22 7.53 -5.28
N PRO A 137 21.40 6.58 -5.77
CA PRO A 137 20.54 5.76 -4.93
C PRO A 137 21.32 4.91 -3.91
N GLU A 138 22.59 4.60 -4.18
CA GLU A 138 23.50 3.89 -3.27
C GLU A 138 23.78 4.68 -1.98
N LYS A 139 23.65 6.01 -1.99
CA LYS A 139 23.84 6.85 -0.80
C LYS A 139 22.64 6.83 0.15
N PHE A 140 21.51 6.25 -0.26
CA PHE A 140 20.29 6.24 0.52
C PHE A 140 20.47 5.67 1.94
N PHE A 141 21.00 4.44 2.07
CA PHE A 141 21.25 3.84 3.39
C PHE A 141 22.34 4.58 4.20
N PRO A 142 23.50 4.95 3.61
CA PRO A 142 24.50 5.78 4.29
C PRO A 142 23.94 7.09 4.87
N VAL A 143 23.09 7.81 4.13
CA VAL A 143 22.48 9.06 4.59
C VAL A 143 21.57 8.81 5.81
N LEU A 144 20.70 7.80 5.73
CA LEU A 144 19.82 7.43 6.86
C LEU A 144 20.62 6.98 8.09
N GLN A 145 21.78 6.34 7.86
CA GLN A 145 22.70 5.95 8.92
C GLN A 145 23.33 7.17 9.60
N GLN A 146 23.84 8.12 8.82
CA GLN A 146 24.44 9.36 9.31
C GLN A 146 23.44 10.20 10.11
N GLU A 147 22.20 10.28 9.63
CA GLU A 147 21.11 11.00 10.30
C GLU A 147 20.52 10.27 11.50
N LYS A 148 20.94 9.01 11.75
CA LYS A 148 20.43 8.14 12.82
C LYS A 148 18.90 8.02 12.82
N VAL A 149 18.30 7.88 11.64
CA VAL A 149 16.84 7.79 11.50
C VAL A 149 16.28 6.60 12.28
N THR A 150 15.27 6.85 13.11
CA THR A 150 14.44 5.81 13.74
C THR A 150 13.01 5.97 13.26
N GLY A 151 12.37 4.88 12.86
CA GLY A 151 10.98 4.86 12.42
C GLY A 151 10.74 3.99 11.19
N VAL A 152 9.59 4.20 10.56
CA VAL A 152 9.23 3.53 9.31
C VAL A 152 9.23 4.55 8.18
N LEU A 153 9.95 4.22 7.12
CA LEU A 153 9.97 4.96 5.88
C LEU A 153 9.10 4.26 4.85
N GLU A 154 8.22 5.01 4.21
CA GLU A 154 7.50 4.59 3.02
C GLU A 154 8.21 5.13 1.78
N LEU A 155 8.46 4.25 0.82
CA LEU A 155 9.02 4.58 -0.48
C LEU A 155 7.99 4.22 -1.56
N ILE A 156 7.75 5.14 -2.49
CA ILE A 156 6.91 4.89 -3.66
C ILE A 156 7.72 5.17 -4.92
N SER A 157 7.96 4.13 -5.72
CA SER A 157 8.56 4.26 -7.04
C SER A 157 7.63 3.61 -8.08
N ASN A 158 7.28 4.34 -9.14
CA ASN A 158 6.44 3.85 -10.24
C ASN A 158 5.14 3.13 -9.78
N GLY A 159 4.48 3.67 -8.73
CA GLY A 159 3.28 3.08 -8.15
C GLY A 159 3.51 1.93 -7.16
N ARG A 160 4.72 1.40 -7.07
CA ARG A 160 5.08 0.33 -6.13
C ARG A 160 5.47 0.93 -4.79
N VAL A 161 4.70 0.57 -3.76
CA VAL A 161 4.92 1.00 -2.37
C VAL A 161 5.81 -0.01 -1.66
N SER A 162 6.81 0.47 -0.92
CA SER A 162 7.65 -0.33 -0.02
C SER A 162 7.77 0.36 1.32
N TYR A 163 7.91 -0.42 2.39
CA TYR A 163 8.10 0.08 3.74
C TYR A 163 9.38 -0.46 4.33
N LEU A 164 10.15 0.39 5.01
CA LEU A 164 11.43 0.03 5.62
C LEU A 164 11.47 0.54 7.06
N LYS A 165 11.88 -0.30 7.99
CA LYS A 165 12.06 0.07 9.39
C LYS A 165 13.52 0.29 9.70
N PHE A 166 13.79 1.41 10.38
CA PHE A 166 15.11 1.80 10.85
C PHE A 166 15.10 2.06 12.35
N ASP A 167 16.24 1.80 12.97
CA ASP A 167 16.54 2.22 14.34
C ASP A 167 17.96 2.76 14.44
N GLN A 168 18.12 4.01 14.86
CA GLN A 168 19.40 4.73 14.92
C GLN A 168 20.16 4.64 13.59
N GLY A 169 19.44 4.72 12.47
CA GLY A 169 19.98 4.66 11.13
C GLY A 169 20.33 3.24 10.64
N LYS A 170 20.15 2.22 11.48
CA LYS A 170 20.32 0.82 11.10
C LYS A 170 19.02 0.25 10.53
N TYR A 171 19.09 -0.35 9.35
CA TYR A 171 17.99 -1.12 8.78
C TYR A 171 17.66 -2.34 9.65
N LEU A 172 16.37 -2.53 9.96
CA LEU A 172 15.88 -3.66 10.75
C LEU A 172 15.08 -4.65 9.90
N SER A 173 14.07 -4.17 9.18
CA SER A 173 13.15 -4.99 8.38
C SER A 173 12.47 -4.16 7.30
N GLY A 174 11.79 -4.83 6.36
CA GLY A 174 11.04 -4.14 5.31
C GLY A 174 10.04 -5.04 4.61
N HIS A 175 8.97 -4.41 4.11
CA HIS A 175 7.93 -5.04 3.30
C HIS A 175 7.95 -4.39 1.91
N PHE A 176 8.22 -5.18 0.88
CA PHE A 176 8.49 -4.67 -0.46
C PHE A 176 7.47 -5.19 -1.46
N CYS A 177 6.98 -4.34 -2.34
CA CYS A 177 6.09 -4.75 -3.42
C CYS A 177 6.89 -5.51 -4.50
N ASP A 178 6.59 -6.80 -4.71
CA ASP A 178 7.19 -7.67 -5.74
C ASP A 178 8.75 -7.79 -5.70
N LYS A 179 9.39 -7.62 -4.54
CA LYS A 179 10.83 -7.90 -4.40
C LYS A 179 11.10 -9.41 -4.46
N PRO A 180 12.01 -9.89 -5.32
CA PRO A 180 12.45 -11.28 -5.29
C PRO A 180 13.13 -11.65 -3.96
N ASP A 181 12.89 -12.85 -3.44
CA ASP A 181 13.45 -13.29 -2.15
C ASP A 181 14.97 -13.34 -2.14
N ASN A 182 15.58 -13.67 -3.28
CA ASN A 182 17.03 -13.77 -3.46
C ASN A 182 17.75 -12.42 -3.63
N VAL A 183 17.02 -11.30 -3.71
CA VAL A 183 17.62 -9.96 -3.88
C VAL A 183 17.69 -9.24 -2.52
N PRO A 184 18.88 -8.80 -2.07
CA PRO A 184 19.03 -8.00 -0.87
C PRO A 184 18.25 -6.67 -0.95
N PRO A 185 17.70 -6.16 0.16
CA PRO A 185 16.94 -4.89 0.17
C PRO A 185 17.66 -3.72 -0.49
N ALA A 186 18.96 -3.52 -0.23
CA ALA A 186 19.73 -2.42 -0.81
C ALA A 186 19.75 -2.46 -2.34
N ARG A 187 20.11 -3.62 -2.92
CA ARG A 187 20.10 -3.82 -4.38
C ARG A 187 18.71 -3.69 -4.98
N TYR A 188 17.68 -4.18 -4.28
CA TYR A 188 16.31 -3.99 -4.73
C TYR A 188 15.94 -2.51 -4.79
N LEU A 189 16.26 -1.74 -3.75
CA LEU A 189 15.97 -0.30 -3.75
C LEU A 189 16.73 0.43 -4.86
N GLU A 190 18.01 0.15 -5.06
CA GLU A 190 18.79 0.70 -6.18
C GLU A 190 18.10 0.42 -7.53
N SER A 191 17.62 -0.81 -7.73
CA SER A 191 16.90 -1.19 -8.96
C SER A 191 15.58 -0.45 -9.18
N LEU A 192 14.99 0.16 -8.15
CA LEU A 192 13.78 0.99 -8.29
C LEU A 192 14.05 2.37 -8.91
N PHE A 193 15.33 2.78 -8.96
CA PHE A 193 15.78 4.05 -9.51
C PHE A 193 16.53 3.89 -10.84
N ASP A 194 16.87 2.66 -11.20
CA ASP A 194 17.41 2.36 -12.52
C ASP A 194 16.31 2.60 -13.56
N PRO A 195 16.51 3.46 -14.58
CA PRO A 195 15.47 3.77 -15.58
C PRO A 195 15.00 2.56 -16.41
N GLY A 196 15.58 1.38 -16.20
CA GLY A 196 15.42 0.23 -17.09
C GLY A 196 16.16 0.48 -18.42
N PRO A 197 16.28 -0.56 -19.26
CA PRO A 197 16.79 -0.39 -20.63
C PRO A 197 15.85 0.44 -21.52
#